data_AF-A0A532EWA4-F1
#
_entry.id   AF-A0A532EWA4-F1
#
_cell.length_a   1.000
_cell.length_b   1.000
_cell.length_c   1.000
_cell.angle_alpha   90.00
_cell.angle_beta   90.00
_cell.angle_gamma   90.00
#
_symmetry.space_group_name_H-M   'P 1'
#
loop_
_entity.id
_entity.type
_entity.pdbx_description
1 polymer ?
#
loop_
_entity_poly.entity_id
_entity_poly.type
_entity_poly.pdbx_seq_one_letter_code
_entity_poly.pdbx_strand_id
1 'polypeptide(L)'
;MTRPQFASFRSLLFVACCLLGAGCAHDTYQERANMIKHHADAFYDSLKANRVESAIRDNEQIETMASQMGDTVKKRARQQGTTAVEREFALMTTANEAAATNWLALGQYFAIKRQFPQARATYQRVIDTYTNPTDKPYREQALRALRDLDILNPPTPTTNP
;
A
#
# COMPACT_ATOMS: atom_id res chain seq x y z
N MET A 1 -56.16 30.06 -31.53
CA MET A 1 -55.56 30.03 -30.18
C MET A 1 -54.75 28.76 -30.04
N THR A 2 -53.43 28.80 -30.25
CA THR A 2 -52.53 27.65 -30.14
C THR A 2 -51.42 28.00 -29.13
N ARG A 3 -51.41 27.24 -28.03
CA ARG A 3 -50.54 27.40 -26.85
C ARG A 3 -49.08 27.01 -27.17
N PRO A 4 -48.06 27.67 -26.59
CA PRO A 4 -46.67 27.31 -26.87
C PRO A 4 -46.26 26.09 -26.04
N GLN A 5 -46.17 24.92 -26.66
CA GLN A 5 -45.66 23.67 -26.05
C GLN A 5 -44.12 23.60 -26.01
N PHE A 6 -43.41 24.55 -26.62
CA PHE A 6 -41.96 24.46 -26.83
C PHE A 6 -41.10 24.80 -25.60
N ALA A 7 -41.64 25.47 -24.58
CA ALA A 7 -40.86 25.87 -23.41
C ALA A 7 -40.61 24.72 -22.41
N SER A 8 -41.50 23.72 -22.37
CA SER A 8 -41.42 22.61 -21.41
C SER A 8 -40.31 21.60 -21.75
N PHE A 9 -40.08 21.38 -23.05
CA PHE A 9 -39.10 20.40 -23.53
C PHE A 9 -37.65 20.79 -23.23
N ARG A 10 -37.32 22.09 -23.33
CA ARG A 10 -35.99 22.61 -23.00
C ARG A 10 -35.67 22.46 -21.50
N SER A 11 -36.67 22.66 -20.63
CA SER A 11 -36.48 22.56 -19.18
C SER A 11 -36.29 21.10 -18.73
N LEU A 12 -36.99 20.15 -19.34
CA LEU A 12 -36.81 18.71 -19.12
C LEU A 12 -35.43 18.20 -19.57
N LEU A 13 -34.91 18.74 -20.67
CA LEU A 13 -33.61 18.33 -21.23
C LEU A 13 -32.43 18.78 -20.36
N PHE A 14 -32.54 19.96 -19.71
CA PHE A 14 -31.56 20.43 -18.74
C PHE A 14 -31.58 19.62 -17.44
N VAL A 15 -32.77 19.24 -16.95
CA VAL A 15 -32.89 18.37 -15.75
C VAL A 15 -32.35 16.96 -16.04
N ALA A 16 -32.58 16.41 -17.23
CA ALA A 16 -32.00 15.14 -17.65
C ALA A 16 -30.47 15.20 -17.76
N CYS A 17 -29.89 16.29 -18.27
CA CYS A 17 -28.43 16.48 -18.29
C CYS A 17 -27.83 16.61 -16.88
N CYS A 18 -28.52 17.27 -15.94
CA CYS A 18 -28.07 17.36 -14.55
C CYS A 18 -28.12 16.01 -13.82
N LEU A 19 -29.05 15.12 -14.17
CA LEU A 19 -29.16 13.77 -13.59
C LEU A 19 -28.11 12.80 -14.15
N LEU A 20 -27.65 13.00 -15.39
CA LEU A 20 -26.55 12.20 -15.98
C LEU A 20 -25.17 12.59 -15.45
N GLY A 21 -25.01 13.81 -14.91
CA GLY A 21 -23.76 14.28 -14.30
C GLY A 21 -23.58 13.94 -12.82
N ALA A 22 -24.63 13.46 -12.14
CA ALA A 22 -24.64 13.26 -10.69
C ALA A 22 -24.16 11.87 -10.22
N GLY A 23 -23.73 10.98 -11.12
CA GLY A 23 -23.58 9.56 -10.83
C GLY A 23 -22.26 8.92 -11.25
N CYS A 24 -21.13 9.58 -11.01
CA CYS A 24 -19.82 8.91 -11.01
C CYS A 24 -19.09 9.24 -9.71
N ALA A 25 -19.74 9.02 -8.56
CA ALA A 25 -19.00 8.71 -7.35
C ALA A 25 -18.40 7.31 -7.53
N HIS A 26 -17.36 7.22 -8.37
CA HIS A 26 -16.58 6.00 -8.53
C HIS A 26 -16.09 5.60 -7.15
N ASP A 27 -16.29 4.35 -6.75
CA ASP A 27 -15.86 3.85 -5.44
C ASP A 27 -14.33 3.67 -5.43
N THR A 28 -13.64 4.81 -5.39
CA THR A 28 -12.17 4.92 -5.32
C THR A 28 -11.59 4.17 -4.13
N TYR A 29 -12.38 3.97 -3.07
CA TYR A 29 -11.99 3.17 -1.91
C TYR A 29 -11.91 1.69 -2.30
N GLN A 30 -12.97 1.15 -2.91
CA GLN A 30 -13.01 -0.26 -3.31
C GLN A 30 -11.97 -0.57 -4.40
N GLU A 31 -11.75 0.35 -5.34
CA GLU A 31 -10.69 0.23 -6.34
C GLU A 31 -9.30 0.09 -5.70
N ARG A 32 -8.96 0.98 -4.76
CA ARG A 32 -7.66 0.94 -4.06
C ARG A 32 -7.52 -0.30 -3.19
N ALA A 33 -8.56 -0.71 -2.49
CA ALA A 33 -8.55 -1.95 -1.73
C ALA A 33 -8.26 -3.17 -2.63
N ASN A 34 -8.90 -3.23 -3.80
CA ASN A 34 -8.67 -4.28 -4.78
C ASN A 34 -7.24 -4.24 -5.34
N MET A 35 -6.68 -3.07 -5.58
CA MET A 35 -5.31 -2.91 -6.06
C MET A 35 -4.27 -3.34 -5.01
N ILE A 36 -4.45 -2.97 -3.73
CA ILE A 36 -3.59 -3.45 -2.64
C ILE A 36 -3.61 -4.98 -2.60
N LYS A 37 -4.82 -5.57 -2.64
CA LYS A 37 -4.97 -7.03 -2.65
C LYS A 37 -4.29 -7.66 -3.86
N HIS A 38 -4.49 -7.10 -5.04
CA HIS A 38 -3.90 -7.60 -6.28
C HIS A 38 -2.38 -7.65 -6.21
N HIS A 39 -1.73 -6.56 -5.79
CA HIS A 39 -0.27 -6.54 -5.62
C HIS A 39 0.21 -7.47 -4.50
N ALA A 40 -0.55 -7.62 -3.42
CA ALA A 40 -0.20 -8.56 -2.36
C ALA A 40 -0.26 -10.01 -2.86
N ASP A 41 -1.29 -10.38 -3.62
CA ASP A 41 -1.40 -11.72 -4.22
C ASP A 41 -0.27 -11.96 -5.24
N ALA A 42 -0.01 -10.98 -6.12
CA ALA A 42 1.06 -11.04 -7.11
C ALA A 42 2.47 -11.13 -6.47
N PHE A 43 2.69 -10.47 -5.34
CA PHE A 43 3.90 -10.59 -4.54
C PHE A 43 4.16 -12.05 -4.15
N TYR A 44 3.17 -12.71 -3.53
CA TYR A 44 3.33 -14.10 -3.08
C TYR A 44 3.47 -15.07 -4.24
N ASP A 45 2.75 -14.87 -5.34
CA ASP A 45 2.89 -15.71 -6.53
C ASP A 45 4.26 -15.54 -7.20
N SER A 46 4.79 -14.32 -7.25
CA SER A 46 6.15 -14.03 -7.70
C SER A 46 7.20 -14.71 -6.82
N LEU A 47 7.05 -14.68 -5.49
CA LEU A 47 7.97 -15.37 -4.58
C LEU A 47 7.94 -16.90 -4.77
N LYS A 48 6.75 -17.50 -4.89
CA LYS A 48 6.60 -18.94 -5.18
C LYS A 48 7.27 -19.32 -6.50
N ALA A 49 7.20 -18.45 -7.50
CA ALA A 49 7.84 -18.62 -8.81
C ALA A 49 9.33 -18.23 -8.84
N ASN A 50 9.94 -17.87 -7.71
CA ASN A 50 11.32 -17.37 -7.60
C ASN A 50 11.62 -16.09 -8.41
N ARG A 51 10.59 -15.29 -8.70
CA ARG A 51 10.69 -14.01 -9.40
C ARG A 51 10.83 -12.87 -8.39
N VAL A 52 11.98 -12.83 -7.71
CA VAL A 52 12.25 -11.91 -6.60
C VAL A 52 12.05 -10.44 -7.01
N GLU A 53 12.55 -10.02 -8.17
CA GLU A 53 12.39 -8.64 -8.63
C GLU A 53 10.92 -8.25 -8.88
N SER A 54 10.10 -9.17 -9.38
CA SER A 54 8.67 -8.91 -9.55
C SER A 54 7.98 -8.77 -8.20
N ALA A 55 8.30 -9.63 -7.23
CA ALA A 55 7.79 -9.51 -5.87
C ALA A 55 8.18 -8.15 -5.26
N ILE A 56 9.44 -7.75 -5.37
CA ILE A 56 9.90 -6.44 -4.90
C ILE A 56 9.05 -5.30 -5.52
N ARG A 57 8.89 -5.30 -6.85
CA ARG A 57 8.10 -4.28 -7.56
C ARG A 57 6.64 -4.23 -7.12
N ASP A 58 5.99 -5.39 -6.97
CA ASP A 58 4.61 -5.47 -6.50
C ASP A 58 4.47 -4.88 -5.10
N ASN A 59 5.43 -5.14 -4.20
CA ASN A 59 5.39 -4.58 -2.87
C ASN A 59 5.65 -3.06 -2.84
N GLU A 60 6.55 -2.57 -3.68
CA GLU A 60 6.82 -1.14 -3.85
C GLU A 60 5.59 -0.38 -4.38
N GLN A 61 4.73 -1.02 -5.18
CA GLN A 61 3.44 -0.42 -5.56
C GLN A 61 2.52 -0.24 -4.35
N ILE A 62 2.47 -1.22 -3.45
CA ILE A 62 1.69 -1.11 -2.20
C ILE A 62 2.22 0.04 -1.33
N GLU A 63 3.54 0.16 -1.17
CA GLU A 63 4.16 1.28 -0.43
C GLU A 63 3.85 2.64 -1.07
N THR A 64 3.89 2.71 -2.41
CA THR A 64 3.56 3.92 -3.16
C THR A 64 2.10 4.33 -2.91
N MET A 65 1.17 3.36 -2.94
CA MET A 65 -0.23 3.60 -2.62
C MET A 65 -0.41 4.08 -1.17
N ALA A 66 0.29 3.47 -0.21
CA ALA A 66 0.27 3.90 1.18
C ALA A 66 0.75 5.35 1.33
N SER A 67 1.86 5.72 0.68
CA SER A 67 2.39 7.08 0.69
C SER A 67 1.39 8.10 0.12
N GLN A 68 0.77 7.79 -1.03
CA GLN A 68 -0.21 8.66 -1.68
C GLN A 68 -1.46 8.88 -0.82
N MET A 69 -1.93 7.82 -0.16
CA MET A 69 -3.05 7.92 0.79
C MET A 69 -2.65 8.73 2.02
N GLY A 70 -1.42 8.57 2.52
CA GLY A 70 -0.89 9.37 3.64
C GLY A 70 -0.83 10.87 3.35
N ASP A 71 -0.37 11.26 2.16
CA ASP A 71 -0.39 12.65 1.72
C ASP A 71 -1.82 13.21 1.61
N THR A 72 -2.75 12.38 1.13
CA THR A 72 -4.17 12.72 1.03
C THR A 72 -4.79 12.91 2.41
N VAL A 73 -4.56 11.99 3.35
CA VAL A 73 -5.00 12.08 4.75
C VAL A 73 -4.45 13.36 5.39
N LYS A 74 -3.16 13.64 5.23
CA LYS A 74 -2.51 14.85 5.80
C LYS A 74 -3.10 16.14 5.23
N LYS A 75 -3.41 16.18 3.94
CA LYS A 75 -4.03 17.34 3.28
C LYS A 75 -5.47 17.54 3.73
N ARG A 76 -6.25 16.46 3.79
CA ARG A 76 -7.69 16.49 4.12
C ARG A 76 -7.96 16.60 5.61
N ALA A 77 -7.08 16.13 6.49
CA ALA A 77 -7.19 16.35 7.94
C ALA A 77 -7.22 17.85 8.30
N ARG A 78 -6.67 18.71 7.43
CA ARG A 78 -6.73 20.18 7.56
C ARG A 78 -8.05 20.79 7.08
N GLN A 79 -8.88 20.02 6.35
CA GLN A 79 -10.12 20.44 5.71
C GLN A 79 -11.26 19.57 6.27
N GLN A 80 -11.92 20.03 7.33
CA GLN A 80 -12.89 19.26 8.12
C GLN A 80 -13.89 18.44 7.26
N GLY A 81 -13.79 17.11 7.38
CA GLY A 81 -14.67 16.11 6.78
C GLY A 81 -14.23 14.71 7.22
N THR A 82 -14.83 14.17 8.28
CA THR A 82 -14.23 13.07 9.08
C THR A 82 -14.32 11.70 8.39
N THR A 83 -15.46 11.32 7.82
CA THR A 83 -15.70 9.94 7.34
C THR A 83 -14.83 9.54 6.14
N ALA A 84 -14.57 10.45 5.21
CA ALA A 84 -13.73 10.14 4.04
C ALA A 84 -12.24 10.05 4.42
N VAL A 85 -11.80 10.84 5.40
CA VAL A 85 -10.43 10.80 5.93
C VAL A 85 -10.18 9.53 6.74
N GLU A 86 -11.16 9.10 7.54
CA GLU A 86 -11.10 7.85 8.30
C GLU A 86 -10.95 6.63 7.39
N ARG A 87 -11.74 6.53 6.31
CA ARG A 87 -11.63 5.44 5.34
C ARG A 87 -10.29 5.43 4.61
N GLU A 88 -9.82 6.59 4.20
CA GLU A 88 -8.51 6.74 3.55
C GLU A 88 -7.37 6.34 4.49
N PHE A 89 -7.45 6.75 5.76
CA PHE A 89 -6.49 6.38 6.78
C PHE A 89 -6.50 4.87 7.08
N ALA A 90 -7.68 4.25 7.09
CA ALA A 90 -7.79 2.80 7.24
C ALA A 90 -7.12 2.06 6.07
N LEU A 91 -7.38 2.46 4.81
CA LEU A 91 -6.70 1.86 3.66
C LEU A 91 -5.19 2.08 3.66
N MET A 92 -4.74 3.29 4.03
CA MET A 92 -3.32 3.59 4.20
C MET A 92 -2.67 2.64 5.20
N THR A 93 -3.34 2.39 6.32
CA THR A 93 -2.85 1.47 7.36
C THR A 93 -2.79 0.04 6.84
N THR A 94 -3.82 -0.43 6.13
CA THR A 94 -3.82 -1.76 5.48
C THR A 94 -2.71 -1.90 4.45
N ALA A 95 -2.45 -0.87 3.64
CA ALA A 95 -1.36 -0.89 2.67
C ALA A 95 0.01 -0.94 3.36
N ASN A 96 0.23 -0.14 4.41
CA ASN A 96 1.47 -0.18 5.19
C ASN A 96 1.70 -1.55 5.84
N GLU A 97 0.66 -2.14 6.42
CA GLU A 97 0.71 -3.47 7.02
C GLU A 97 1.04 -4.56 6.00
N ALA A 98 0.37 -4.55 4.85
CA ALA A 98 0.62 -5.48 3.76
C ALA A 98 2.08 -5.35 3.27
N ALA A 99 2.54 -4.12 3.05
CA ALA A 99 3.90 -3.85 2.61
C ALA A 99 4.96 -4.34 3.61
N ALA A 100 4.77 -4.04 4.90
CA ALA A 100 5.70 -4.46 5.96
C ALA A 100 5.78 -5.98 6.08
N THR A 101 4.62 -6.64 6.04
CA THR A 101 4.50 -8.10 6.12
C THR A 101 5.18 -8.78 4.93
N ASN A 102 5.01 -8.23 3.74
CA ASN A 102 5.66 -8.73 2.53
C ASN A 102 7.19 -8.58 2.60
N TRP A 103 7.72 -7.45 3.08
CA TRP A 103 9.17 -7.32 3.28
C TRP A 103 9.72 -8.35 4.28
N LEU A 104 9.01 -8.59 5.39
CA LEU A 104 9.38 -9.64 6.34
C LEU A 104 9.38 -11.02 5.68
N ALA A 105 8.37 -11.34 4.86
CA ALA A 105 8.29 -12.58 4.11
C ALA A 105 9.44 -12.73 3.09
N LEU A 106 9.82 -11.64 2.41
CA LEU A 106 10.96 -11.64 1.50
C LEU A 106 12.29 -11.87 2.25
N GLY A 107 12.47 -11.26 3.41
CA GLY A 107 13.64 -11.50 4.27
C GLY A 107 13.71 -12.98 4.69
N GLN A 108 12.58 -13.57 5.06
CA GLN A 108 12.50 -14.98 5.42
C GLN A 108 12.80 -15.89 4.22
N TYR A 109 12.26 -15.56 3.05
CA TYR A 109 12.54 -16.26 1.80
C TYR A 109 14.04 -16.33 1.52
N PHE A 110 14.75 -15.20 1.62
CA PHE A 110 16.20 -15.15 1.45
C PHE A 110 16.93 -15.97 2.52
N ALA A 111 16.51 -15.90 3.78
CA ALA A 111 17.10 -16.67 4.87
C ALA A 111 17.00 -18.18 4.64
N ILE A 112 15.81 -18.68 4.23
CA ILE A 112 15.58 -20.09 3.89
C ILE A 112 16.48 -20.54 2.74
N LYS A 113 16.69 -19.66 1.76
CA LYS A 113 17.60 -19.91 0.63
C LYS A 113 19.08 -19.69 0.95
N ARG A 114 19.41 -19.42 2.22
CA ARG A 114 20.78 -19.12 2.70
C ARG A 114 21.42 -17.92 2.02
N GLN A 115 20.60 -17.03 1.45
CA GLN A 115 21.01 -15.74 0.89
C GLN A 115 21.08 -14.70 2.02
N PHE A 116 21.97 -14.95 2.99
CA PHE A 116 22.03 -14.19 4.24
C PHE A 116 22.31 -12.69 4.07
N PRO A 117 23.19 -12.24 3.14
CA PRO A 117 23.37 -10.81 2.89
C PRO A 117 22.07 -10.12 2.46
N GLN A 118 21.32 -10.72 1.54
CA GLN A 118 20.04 -10.21 1.07
C GLN A 118 18.98 -10.22 2.18
N ALA A 119 18.91 -11.31 2.96
CA ALA A 119 18.00 -11.39 4.10
C ALA A 119 18.26 -10.28 5.13
N ARG A 120 19.54 -10.02 5.46
CA ARG A 120 19.92 -8.92 6.35
C ARG A 120 19.53 -7.56 5.79
N ALA A 121 19.84 -7.30 4.52
CA ALA A 121 19.47 -6.03 3.89
C ALA A 121 17.97 -5.80 3.92
N THR A 122 17.16 -6.84 3.65
CA THR A 122 15.70 -6.75 3.71
C THR A 122 15.18 -6.46 5.12
N TYR A 123 15.66 -7.18 6.15
CA TYR A 123 15.24 -6.90 7.52
C TYR A 123 15.71 -5.54 8.03
N GLN A 124 16.93 -5.13 7.67
CA GLN A 124 17.45 -3.80 8.00
C GLN A 124 16.58 -2.71 7.39
N ARG A 125 16.16 -2.88 6.12
CA ARG A 125 15.21 -1.98 5.49
C ARG A 125 13.89 -1.89 6.26
N VAL A 126 13.33 -3.00 6.72
CA VAL A 126 12.09 -2.96 7.54
C VAL A 126 12.30 -2.10 8.79
N ILE A 127 13.45 -2.24 9.44
CA ILE A 127 13.80 -1.46 10.65
C ILE A 127 13.88 0.04 10.35
N ASP A 128 14.51 0.39 9.22
CA ASP A 128 14.78 1.77 8.83
C ASP A 128 13.55 2.48 8.24
N THR A 129 12.68 1.76 7.54
CA THR A 129 11.48 2.32 6.90
C THR A 129 10.32 2.50 7.88
N TYR A 130 10.02 1.48 8.69
CA TYR A 130 8.77 1.40 9.46
C TYR A 130 8.92 1.99 10.86
N THR A 131 9.18 3.28 10.95
CA THR A 131 9.59 3.94 12.20
C THR A 131 8.46 4.43 13.09
N ASN A 132 7.20 4.42 12.62
CA ASN A 132 6.08 4.95 13.41
C ASN A 132 5.77 4.05 14.62
N PRO A 133 5.15 4.59 15.69
CA PRO A 133 4.76 3.79 16.86
C PRO A 133 3.88 2.58 16.52
N THR A 134 3.00 2.72 15.52
CA THR A 134 2.11 1.65 15.04
C THR A 134 2.86 0.51 14.36
N ASP A 135 4.05 0.78 13.83
CA ASP A 135 4.80 -0.18 13.02
C ASP A 135 5.81 -0.98 13.87
N LYS A 136 5.86 -0.69 15.17
CA LYS A 136 6.73 -1.34 16.16
C LYS A 136 6.73 -2.88 16.06
N PRO A 137 5.59 -3.59 15.88
CA PRO A 137 5.59 -5.05 15.76
C PRO A 137 6.47 -5.56 14.61
N TYR A 138 6.44 -4.89 13.44
CA TYR A 138 7.22 -5.29 12.27
C TYR A 138 8.71 -5.09 12.49
N ARG A 139 9.09 -3.97 13.12
CA ARG A 139 10.47 -3.70 13.50
C ARG A 139 11.01 -4.72 14.50
N GLU A 140 10.24 -5.06 15.52
CA GLU A 140 10.64 -6.07 16.50
C GLU A 140 10.78 -7.45 15.88
N GLN A 141 9.93 -7.79 14.91
CA GLN A 141 10.06 -9.03 14.14
C GLN A 141 11.34 -9.02 13.28
N ALA A 142 11.62 -7.94 12.55
CA ALA A 142 12.85 -7.81 11.78
C ALA A 142 14.11 -7.87 12.66
N LEU A 143 14.11 -7.20 13.81
CA LEU A 143 15.21 -7.24 14.78
C LEU A 143 15.45 -8.64 15.37
N ARG A 144 14.40 -9.41 15.61
CA ARG A 144 14.53 -10.82 16.01
C ARG A 144 15.15 -11.64 14.89
N ALA A 145 14.63 -11.50 13.67
CA ALA A 145 15.12 -12.25 12.53
C ALA A 145 16.59 -11.91 12.17
N LEU A 146 17.01 -10.65 12.33
CA LEU A 146 18.43 -10.26 12.21
C LEU A 146 19.32 -10.96 13.25
N ARG A 147 18.89 -11.00 14.52
CA ARG A 147 19.65 -11.70 15.56
C ARG A 147 19.77 -13.19 15.26
N ASP A 148 18.71 -13.82 14.78
CA ASP A 148 18.74 -15.23 14.37
C ASP A 148 19.70 -15.44 13.19
N LEU A 149 19.72 -14.52 12.22
CA LEU A 149 20.66 -14.55 11.11
C LEU A 149 22.11 -14.41 11.56
N ASP A 150 22.40 -13.55 12.54
CA ASP A 150 23.76 -13.33 13.03
C ASP A 150 24.30 -14.54 13.81
N ILE A 151 23.42 -15.34 14.43
CA ILE A 151 23.78 -16.64 15.01
C ILE A 151 24.12 -17.65 13.92
N LEU A 152 23.32 -17.72 12.86
CA LEU A 152 23.49 -18.68 11.76
C LEU A 152 24.66 -18.33 10.83
N ASN A 153 24.91 -17.04 10.64
CA ASN A 153 25.95 -16.50 9.79
C ASN A 153 26.42 -15.20 10.46
N PRO A 154 27.49 -15.21 11.25
CA PRO A 154 27.97 -13.97 11.85
C PRO A 154 28.46 -13.00 10.75
N PRO A 155 28.23 -11.69 10.90
CA PRO A 155 28.77 -10.71 9.97
C PRO A 155 30.30 -10.76 10.02
N THR A 156 30.94 -10.91 8.87
CA THR A 156 32.40 -10.82 8.78
C THR A 156 32.83 -9.38 9.08
N PRO A 157 33.70 -9.13 10.08
CA PRO A 157 34.22 -7.79 10.29
C PRO A 157 34.97 -7.35 9.03
N THR A 158 34.52 -6.25 8.43
CA THR A 158 35.29 -5.56 7.38
C THR A 158 36.57 -5.06 8.03
N THR A 159 37.65 -5.82 7.85
CA THR A 159 39.00 -5.37 8.19
C THR A 159 39.38 -4.37 7.11
N ASN A 160 39.24 -3.08 7.41
CA ASN A 160 39.77 -2.03 6.54
C ASN A 160 41.31 -2.13 6.57
N PRO A 161 42.00 -2.16 5.42
CA PRO A 161 43.44 -1.99 5.36
C PRO A 161 43.87 -0.56 5.73
#